data_AF-A0A4R4W746-F1
#
_entry.id   AF-A0A4R4W746-F1
#
_cell.length_a   1.000
_cell.length_b   1.000
_cell.length_c   1.000
_cell.angle_alpha   90.00
_cell.angle_beta   90.00
_cell.angle_gamma   90.00
#
_symmetry.space_group_name_H-M   'P 1'
#
loop_
_entity.id
_entity.type
_entity.pdbx_description
1 polymer ?
#
loop_
_entity_poly.entity_id
_entity_poly.type
_entity_poly.pdbx_seq_one_letter_code
_entity_poly.pdbx_strand_id
1 'polypeptide(L)'
;MHDRQTTLTDERIARLRAILDGRLAGLRLAGSFLDARIQVADVIAGVARRIALDELAERGDPGLTALLRPYVDERSVWGDARTGARLGQHPDAVISG
;
A
#
# COMPACT_ATOMS: atom_id res chain seq x y z
N MET A 1 -7.05 7.68 16.88
CA MET A 1 -6.72 8.98 16.25
C MET A 1 -6.05 8.63 14.92
N HIS A 2 -6.65 8.96 13.78
CA HIS A 2 -6.01 8.72 12.48
C HIS A 2 -5.01 9.83 12.19
N ASP A 3 -3.85 9.48 11.67
CA ASP A 3 -2.82 10.45 11.31
C ASP A 3 -3.33 11.27 10.11
N ARG A 4 -3.51 12.58 10.31
CA ARG A 4 -3.94 13.46 9.22
C ARG A 4 -2.71 13.79 8.40
N GLN A 5 -2.71 13.44 7.10
CA GLN A 5 -1.67 13.88 6.17
C GLN A 5 -1.69 15.43 6.07
N THR A 6 -0.81 16.12 6.81
CA THR A 6 -0.74 17.60 6.82
C THR A 6 0.15 18.16 5.71
N THR A 7 0.96 17.30 5.07
CA THR A 7 2.01 17.70 4.12
C THR A 7 1.50 17.96 2.70
N LEU A 8 0.38 17.35 2.30
CA LEU A 8 -0.24 17.51 0.98
C LEU A 8 -1.42 18.49 1.07
N THR A 9 -1.09 19.77 1.21
CA THR A 9 -2.09 20.85 1.17
C THR A 9 -2.74 20.96 -0.22
N ASP A 10 -3.92 21.57 -0.30
CA ASP A 10 -4.64 21.77 -1.57
C ASP A 10 -3.78 22.49 -2.62
N GLU A 11 -2.98 23.47 -2.20
CA GLU A 11 -2.03 24.19 -3.05
C GLU A 11 -0.95 23.26 -3.65
N ARG A 12 -0.37 22.38 -2.84
CA ARG A 12 0.64 21.41 -3.30
C ARG A 12 0.04 20.40 -4.27
N ILE A 13 -1.22 20.03 -4.06
CA ILE A 13 -1.96 19.12 -4.94
C ILE A 13 -2.31 19.79 -6.26
N ALA A 14 -2.71 21.07 -6.25
CA ALA A 14 -2.90 21.85 -7.46
C ALA A 14 -1.60 21.96 -8.26
N ARG A 15 -0.46 22.19 -7.59
CA ARG A 15 0.86 22.22 -8.24
C ARG A 15 1.24 20.88 -8.86
N LEU A 16 0.99 19.76 -8.16
CA LEU A 16 1.18 18.40 -8.68
C LEU A 16 0.34 18.16 -9.94
N ARG A 17 -0.93 18.57 -9.93
CA ARG A 17 -1.82 18.46 -11.11
C ARG A 17 -1.30 19.24 -12.31
N ALA A 18 -0.76 20.44 -12.09
CA ALA A 18 -0.17 21.26 -13.14
C ALA A 18 1.12 20.64 -13.71
N ILE A 19 2.04 20.17 -12.85
CA ILE A 19 3.29 19.51 -13.29
C ILE A 19 3.00 18.24 -14.10
N LEU A 20 1.96 17.51 -13.71
CA LEU A 20 1.60 16.25 -14.36
C LEU A 20 0.70 16.45 -15.58
N ASP A 21 0.40 17.71 -15.96
CA ASP A 21 -0.33 18.11 -17.17
C ASP A 21 -1.62 17.29 -17.37
N GLY A 22 -2.44 17.23 -16.32
CA GLY A 22 -3.71 16.50 -16.38
C GLY A 22 -3.61 14.97 -16.35
N ARG A 23 -2.41 14.36 -16.29
CA ARG A 23 -2.25 12.90 -16.10
C ARG A 23 -2.86 12.37 -14.79
N LEU A 24 -3.19 13.26 -13.86
CA LEU A 24 -3.93 12.96 -12.62
C LEU A 24 -5.37 13.51 -12.62
N ALA A 25 -5.99 13.73 -13.78
CA ALA A 25 -7.37 14.23 -13.85
C ALA A 25 -8.38 13.35 -13.08
N GLY A 26 -8.11 12.05 -12.95
CA GLY A 26 -8.90 11.11 -12.14
C GLY A 26 -8.57 11.07 -10.64
N LEU A 27 -7.52 11.77 -10.18
CA LEU A 27 -7.11 11.75 -8.77
C LEU A 27 -8.03 12.64 -7.93
N ARG A 28 -8.82 12.00 -7.06
CA ARG A 28 -9.68 12.65 -6.08
C ARG A 28 -9.14 12.47 -4.67
N LEU A 29 -9.06 13.58 -3.93
CA LEU A 29 -8.89 13.52 -2.48
C LEU A 29 -10.21 13.16 -1.83
N ALA A 30 -10.18 12.16 -0.97
CA ALA A 30 -11.33 11.74 -0.20
C ALA A 30 -11.02 11.86 1.29
N GLY A 31 -12.00 12.33 2.07
CA GLY A 31 -11.86 12.40 3.51
C GLY A 31 -11.81 10.99 4.10
N SER A 32 -10.68 10.63 4.70
CA SER A 32 -10.47 9.29 5.29
C SER A 32 -11.56 8.88 6.29
N PHE A 33 -12.05 9.82 7.11
CA PHE A 33 -13.15 9.55 8.06
C PHE A 33 -14.50 9.27 7.42
N LEU A 34 -14.72 9.69 6.17
CA LEU A 34 -16.02 9.61 5.50
C LEU A 34 -16.06 8.55 4.39
N ASP A 35 -14.90 8.07 3.91
CA ASP A 35 -14.80 7.05 2.88
C ASP A 35 -14.42 5.70 3.52
N ALA A 36 -15.40 4.81 3.66
CA ALA A 36 -15.20 3.49 4.28
C ALA A 36 -14.11 2.65 3.60
N ARG A 37 -13.88 2.85 2.29
CA ARG A 37 -12.82 2.13 1.56
C ARG A 37 -11.44 2.54 2.04
N ILE A 38 -11.27 3.82 2.40
CA ILE A 38 -10.01 4.32 2.95
C ILE A 38 -9.76 3.71 4.33
N GLN A 39 -10.80 3.57 5.15
CA GLN A 39 -10.67 2.96 6.48
C GLN A 39 -10.30 1.48 6.37
N VAL A 40 -10.93 0.73 5.47
CA VAL A 40 -10.57 -0.67 5.22
C VAL A 40 -9.12 -0.79 4.72
N ALA A 41 -8.73 0.06 3.77
CA ALA A 41 -7.35 0.07 3.27
C ALA A 41 -6.33 0.38 4.38
N ASP A 42 -6.64 1.30 5.29
CA ASP A 42 -5.78 1.64 6.43
C ASP A 42 -5.59 0.46 7.40
N VAL A 43 -6.69 -0.25 7.70
CA VAL A 43 -6.63 -1.48 8.52
C VAL A 43 -5.73 -2.53 7.86
N ILE A 44 -5.92 -2.79 6.56
CA ILE A 44 -5.10 -3.74 5.81
C ILE A 44 -3.63 -3.30 5.81
N ALA A 45 -3.35 -2.01 5.60
CA ALA A 45 -2.00 -1.47 5.64
C ALA A 45 -1.34 -1.63 7.01
N GLY A 46 -2.09 -1.43 8.11
CA GLY A 46 -1.61 -1.66 9.47
C GLY A 46 -1.26 -3.13 9.72
N VAL A 47 -2.12 -4.05 9.30
CA VAL A 47 -1.88 -5.51 9.38
C VAL A 47 -0.67 -5.91 8.54
N ALA A 48 -0.59 -5.42 7.30
CA ALA A 48 0.53 -5.69 6.39
C ALA A 48 1.87 -5.26 7.00
N ARG A 49 1.92 -4.05 7.57
CA ARG A 49 3.10 -3.54 8.26
C ARG A 49 3.50 -4.45 9.43
N ARG A 50 2.54 -4.92 10.22
CA ARG A 50 2.84 -5.81 11.35
C ARG A 50 3.43 -7.14 10.88
N ILE A 51 2.83 -7.77 9.88
CA ILE A 51 3.32 -9.02 9.29
C ILE A 51 4.74 -8.83 8.74
N ALA A 52 4.99 -7.75 8.00
CA ALA A 52 6.33 -7.46 7.47
C ALA A 52 7.39 -7.26 8.56
N LEU A 53 7.02 -6.62 9.69
CA LEU A 53 7.92 -6.46 10.84
C LEU A 53 8.22 -7.80 11.53
N ASP A 54 7.21 -8.66 11.69
CA ASP A 54 7.40 -9.98 12.28
C ASP A 54 8.24 -10.89 11.36
N GLU A 55 8.02 -10.83 10.05
CA GLU A 55 8.87 -11.47 9.03
C GLU A 55 10.32 -10.97 9.12
N LEU A 56 10.55 -9.65 9.19
CA LEU A 56 11.89 -9.08 9.32
C LEU A 56 12.59 -9.56 10.60
N ALA A 57 11.84 -9.72 11.68
CA ALA A 57 12.35 -10.17 12.97
C ALA A 57 12.41 -11.70 13.14
N GLU A 58 12.26 -12.46 12.04
CA GLU A 58 12.34 -13.93 12.00
C GLU A 58 11.26 -14.64 12.84
N ARG A 59 10.15 -13.96 13.09
CA ARG A 59 8.97 -14.47 13.81
C ARG A 59 7.71 -14.44 12.93
N GLY A 60 7.90 -14.46 11.62
CA GLY A 60 6.82 -14.45 10.65
C GLY A 60 5.96 -15.71 10.72
N ASP A 61 4.66 -15.54 10.52
CA ASP A 61 3.69 -16.63 10.39
C ASP A 61 3.38 -16.87 8.90
N PRO A 62 3.73 -18.04 8.35
CA PRO A 62 3.49 -18.35 6.93
C PRO A 62 2.01 -18.26 6.51
N GLY A 63 1.08 -18.58 7.41
CA GLY A 63 -0.35 -18.49 7.16
C GLY A 63 -0.83 -17.05 7.04
N LEU A 64 -0.36 -16.16 7.92
CA LEU A 64 -0.65 -14.73 7.82
C LEU A 64 -0.02 -14.10 6.57
N THR A 65 1.21 -14.49 6.24
CA THR A 65 1.89 -14.11 5.00
C THR A 65 1.09 -14.53 3.76
N ALA A 66 0.54 -15.75 3.75
CA ALA A 66 -0.31 -16.22 2.64
C ALA A 66 -1.63 -15.44 2.53
N LEU A 67 -2.24 -15.06 3.64
CA LEU A 67 -3.47 -14.25 3.66
C LEU A 67 -3.25 -12.82 3.17
N LEU A 68 -2.04 -12.27 3.36
CA LEU A 68 -1.71 -10.91 2.94
C LEU A 68 -1.42 -10.81 1.43
N ARG A 69 -0.86 -11.85 0.82
CA ARG A 69 -0.44 -11.88 -0.59
C ARG A 69 -1.42 -11.22 -1.58
N PRO A 70 -2.74 -11.53 -1.57
CA PRO A 70 -3.71 -10.94 -2.51
C PRO A 70 -3.83 -9.41 -2.47
N TYR A 71 -3.32 -8.77 -1.42
CA TYR A 71 -3.42 -7.33 -1.20
C TYR A 71 -2.09 -6.60 -1.47
N VAL A 72 -1.06 -7.32 -1.91
CA VAL A 72 0.27 -6.78 -2.19
C VAL A 72 0.50 -6.80 -3.69
N ASP A 73 0.76 -5.61 -4.26
CA ASP A 73 1.14 -5.48 -5.66
C ASP A 73 2.51 -6.13 -5.88
N GLU A 74 2.62 -6.98 -6.90
CA GLU A 74 3.86 -7.67 -7.29
C GLU A 74 5.02 -6.74 -7.62
N ARG A 75 4.70 -5.51 -8.06
CA ARG A 75 5.67 -4.47 -8.40
C ARG A 75 6.07 -3.64 -7.18
N SER A 76 5.63 -4.01 -5.98
CA SER A 76 6.03 -3.36 -4.74
C SER A 76 7.55 -3.40 -4.56
N VAL A 77 8.12 -2.26 -4.16
CA VAL A 77 9.56 -2.14 -3.87
C VAL A 77 9.82 -2.45 -2.40
N TRP A 78 10.80 -3.32 -2.14
CA TRP A 78 11.12 -3.80 -0.80
C TRP A 78 12.53 -3.39 -0.38
N GLY A 79 12.68 -2.96 0.88
CA GLY A 79 13.98 -2.63 1.48
C GLY A 79 14.79 -3.84 1.95
N ASP A 80 14.15 -5.01 2.07
CA ASP A 80 14.78 -6.29 2.40
C ASP A 80 14.37 -7.36 1.38
N ALA A 81 15.36 -8.01 0.77
CA ALA A 81 15.15 -8.96 -0.31
C ALA A 81 14.44 -10.24 0.17
N ARG A 82 14.71 -10.71 1.40
CA ARG A 82 14.04 -11.90 1.95
C ARG A 82 12.56 -11.66 2.15
N THR A 83 12.23 -10.56 2.81
CA THR A 83 10.86 -10.16 3.10
C THR A 83 10.10 -9.88 1.80
N GLY A 84 10.74 -9.23 0.82
CA GLY A 84 10.18 -9.05 -0.52
C GLY A 84 9.90 -10.36 -1.26
N ALA A 85 10.79 -11.34 -1.18
CA ALA A 85 10.56 -12.66 -1.79
C ALA A 85 9.37 -13.41 -1.15
N ARG A 86 9.15 -13.25 0.16
CA ARG A 86 8.05 -13.91 0.88
C ARG A 86 6.70 -13.23 0.69
N LEU A 87 6.67 -11.89 0.69
CA LEU A 87 5.43 -11.11 0.70
C LEU A 87 5.03 -10.58 -0.69
N GLY A 88 5.99 -10.35 -1.60
CA GLY A 88 5.77 -9.68 -2.88
C GLY A 88 5.58 -10.59 -4.09
N GLN A 89 5.87 -11.88 -3.99
CA GLN A 89 5.71 -12.80 -5.13
C GLN A 89 4.27 -13.30 -5.20
N HIS A 90 3.52 -13.05 -6.29
CA HIS A 90 2.24 -13.71 -6.55
C HIS A 90 2.46 -14.90 -7.51
N PRO A 91 1.86 -16.08 -7.26
CA PRO A 91 1.99 -17.23 -8.16
C PRO A 91 1.23 -17.07 -9.49
N ASP A 92 0.28 -16.13 -9.59
CA ASP A 92 -0.64 -16.03 -10.75
C ASP A 92 -0.20 -15.03 -11.84
N ALA A 93 0.87 -14.25 -11.65
CA ALA A 93 1.35 -13.33 -12.68
C ALA A 93 2.08 -13.97 -13.87
N VAL A 94 2.24 -15.30 -13.85
CA VAL A 94 2.85 -16.04 -14.96
C VAL A 94 1.83 -16.37 -16.07
N ILE A 95 0.53 -16.09 -15.88
CA ILE A 95 -0.50 -16.37 -16.91
C ILE A 95 -1.24 -15.08 -17.32
N SER A 96 -0.52 -14.18 -17.98
CA SER A 96 -1.06 -13.21 -18.95
C SER A 96 0.11 -12.59 -19.72
N GLY A 97 0.66 -13.37 -20.65
CA GLY A 97 1.53 -12.93 -21.73
C GLY A 97 0.95 -13.42 -23.04
#